data_AF-A0A9W9MXH5-F1
#
_entry.id   AF-A0A9W9MXH5-F1
#
_cell.length_a   1.000
_cell.length_b   1.000
_cell.length_c   1.000
_cell.angle_alpha   90.00
_cell.angle_beta   90.00
_cell.angle_gamma   90.00
#
_symmetry.space_group_name_H-M   'P 1'
#
loop_
_entity.id
_entity.type
_entity.pdbx_description
1 polymer ?
#
loop_
_entity_poly.entity_id
_entity_poly.type
_entity_poly.pdbx_seq_one_letter_code
_entity_poly.pdbx_strand_id
1 'polypeptide(L)'
;MARSAHRNVNFYNGSTGVHLGGVRQKGSITNANFFDMLMNVLLDVEAIISIVFRGTGVPIPINTNRLAEGDYDIFCPQGEVKLTHNTCVQRVYSRSRSAREDSFRNSVRARDGKCVLTGVVNNSASSNEWTGFEAAHIFPMGQQELWRLGGFSRFIIRPGRHPVNSVQNGLLLTLTMHQLFDSFLLSVNPDVSKLLYLSGNNWNVDGRILDIVCRDPNNPDRVADELLRWHFQQCVLANMKGAGEPIFEHDFPSGTDVMNEIMRGPLPAQRMELELFSRLQRIPQEDDDEFVY
;
A
#
# COMPACT_ATOMS: atom_id res chain seq x y z
N MET A 1 -12.14 1.87 12.97
CA MET A 1 -11.16 1.25 13.91
C MET A 1 -9.82 1.97 13.76
N ALA A 2 -9.10 2.25 14.85
CA ALA A 2 -7.81 2.96 14.79
C ALA A 2 -6.64 1.99 14.56
N ARG A 3 -5.76 2.27 13.60
CA ARG A 3 -4.58 1.43 13.28
C ARG A 3 -3.64 1.26 14.48
N SER A 4 -3.60 2.25 15.37
CA SER A 4 -2.81 2.21 16.60
C SER A 4 -3.18 1.05 17.54
N ALA A 5 -4.43 0.57 17.52
CA ALA A 5 -4.92 -0.44 18.46
C ALA A 5 -4.18 -1.79 18.39
N HIS A 6 -3.49 -2.08 17.29
CA HIS A 6 -2.79 -3.35 17.09
C HIS A 6 -1.28 -3.24 17.25
N ARG A 7 -0.70 -2.05 17.42
CA ARG A 7 0.75 -1.85 17.47
C ARG A 7 1.35 -2.54 18.69
N ASN A 8 2.51 -3.15 18.50
CA ASN A 8 3.35 -3.76 19.55
C ASN A 8 4.80 -3.26 19.49
N VAL A 9 5.08 -2.33 18.58
CA VAL A 9 6.30 -1.53 18.53
C VAL A 9 5.88 -0.08 18.53
N ASN A 10 6.39 0.73 19.45
CA ASN A 10 6.15 2.18 19.46
C ASN A 10 7.48 2.92 19.48
N PHE A 11 7.49 4.13 18.92
CA PHE A 11 8.69 4.96 18.89
C PHE A 11 8.40 6.40 19.25
N TYR A 12 9.37 6.99 19.94
CA TYR A 12 9.28 8.29 20.57
C TYR A 12 10.49 9.13 20.19
N ASN A 13 10.34 10.45 20.25
CA ASN A 13 11.47 11.35 20.21
C ASN A 13 12.24 11.18 21.52
N GLY A 14 13.47 10.69 21.45
CA GLY A 14 14.26 10.34 22.62
C GLY A 14 14.66 11.53 23.49
N SER A 15 14.67 12.75 22.92
CA SER A 15 15.00 13.98 23.67
C SER A 15 13.80 14.59 24.39
N THR A 16 12.59 14.43 23.84
CA THR A 16 11.38 15.09 24.36
C THR A 16 10.37 14.13 24.98
N GLY A 17 10.50 12.83 24.72
CA GLY A 17 9.54 11.79 25.10
C GLY A 17 8.24 11.81 24.26
N VAL A 18 8.11 12.69 23.27
CA VAL A 18 6.91 12.78 22.42
C VAL A 18 6.73 11.48 21.63
N HIS A 19 5.53 10.90 21.69
CA HIS A 19 5.18 9.74 20.88
C HIS A 19 5.07 10.12 19.39
N LEU A 20 5.89 9.50 18.56
CA LEU A 20 5.97 9.78 17.13
C LEU A 20 5.12 8.80 16.31
N GLY A 21 4.95 7.57 16.78
CA GLY A 21 4.22 6.55 16.05
C GLY A 21 4.50 5.13 16.53
N GLY A 22 4.07 4.15 15.75
CA GLY A 22 4.34 2.74 16.04
C GLY A 22 3.86 1.79 14.95
N VAL A 23 4.23 0.52 15.01
CA VAL A 23 3.92 -0.48 13.98
C VAL A 23 3.50 -1.80 14.60
N ARG A 24 2.73 -2.60 13.85
CA ARG A 24 2.55 -4.01 14.16
C ARG A 24 3.71 -4.80 13.60
N GLN A 25 4.56 -5.32 14.48
CA GLN A 25 5.52 -6.36 14.18
C GLN A 25 4.85 -7.74 14.26
N LYS A 26 5.01 -8.54 13.21
CA LYS A 26 4.56 -9.95 13.14
C LYS A 26 5.68 -10.97 12.87
N GLY A 27 6.91 -10.49 12.76
CA GLY A 27 8.13 -11.28 12.56
C GLY A 27 8.94 -10.84 11.36
N SER A 28 8.32 -10.17 10.39
CA SER A 28 8.97 -9.77 9.13
C SER A 28 9.84 -8.52 9.21
N ILE A 29 9.55 -7.58 10.13
CA ILE A 29 10.26 -6.31 10.21
C ILE A 29 11.64 -6.55 10.84
N THR A 30 12.70 -6.18 10.14
CA THR A 30 14.07 -6.20 10.66
C THR A 30 14.48 -4.84 11.20
N ASN A 31 15.57 -4.78 11.98
CA ASN A 31 16.13 -3.51 12.43
C ASN A 31 16.43 -2.60 11.23
N ALA A 32 17.09 -3.11 10.19
CA ALA A 32 17.40 -2.35 8.98
C ALA A 32 16.14 -1.82 8.28
N ASN A 33 15.07 -2.63 8.19
CA ASN A 33 13.81 -2.14 7.62
C ASN A 33 13.19 -1.04 8.50
N PHE A 34 13.31 -1.13 9.82
CA PHE A 34 12.79 -0.11 10.72
C PHE A 34 13.54 1.22 10.58
N PHE A 35 14.87 1.19 10.47
CA PHE A 35 15.68 2.36 10.14
C PHE A 35 15.25 2.98 8.81
N ASP A 36 15.11 2.17 7.76
CA ASP A 36 14.68 2.62 6.43
C ASP A 36 13.30 3.29 6.46
N MET A 37 12.30 2.65 7.10
CA MET A 37 10.96 3.20 7.26
C MET A 37 10.95 4.53 8.01
N LEU A 38 11.77 4.67 9.05
CA LEU A 38 11.87 5.90 9.81
C LEU A 38 12.55 7.01 9.01
N MET A 39 13.75 6.75 8.48
CA MET A 39 14.58 7.76 7.83
C MET A 39 14.06 8.19 6.46
N ASN A 40 13.55 7.24 5.67
CA ASN A 40 13.20 7.50 4.27
C ASN A 40 11.71 7.80 4.06
N VAL A 41 10.88 7.66 5.11
CA VAL A 41 9.43 7.84 4.98
C VAL A 41 8.82 8.69 6.09
N LEU A 42 9.19 8.48 7.35
CA LEU A 42 8.44 9.05 8.48
C LEU A 42 9.06 10.30 9.08
N LEU A 43 10.39 10.43 9.03
CA LEU A 43 11.11 11.47 9.75
C LEU A 43 11.78 12.45 8.80
N ASP A 44 11.67 13.73 9.11
CA ASP A 44 12.50 14.78 8.53
C ASP A 44 13.69 14.97 9.48
N VAL A 45 14.83 14.37 9.12
CA VAL A 45 16.06 14.36 9.92
C VAL A 45 17.26 14.82 9.09
N GLU A 46 18.19 15.52 9.74
CA GLU A 46 19.37 16.08 9.08
C GLU A 46 20.59 15.14 9.12
N ALA A 47 20.50 14.05 9.88
CA ALA A 47 21.58 13.08 10.05
C ALA A 47 21.05 11.67 10.28
N ILE A 48 21.96 10.70 10.25
CA ILE A 48 21.66 9.31 10.60
C ILE A 48 21.23 9.25 12.07
N ILE A 49 20.01 8.78 12.29
CA ILE A 49 19.43 8.61 13.63
C ILE A 49 20.08 7.44 14.38
N SER A 50 20.02 7.49 15.70
CA SER A 50 20.18 6.31 16.55
C SER A 50 18.84 5.90 17.14
N ILE A 51 18.61 4.60 17.23
CA ILE A 51 17.37 4.02 17.76
C ILE A 51 17.75 3.18 18.97
N VAL A 52 17.24 3.54 20.14
CA VAL A 52 17.53 2.86 21.41
C VAL A 52 16.31 2.08 21.85
N PHE A 53 16.49 0.79 22.14
CA PHE A 53 15.40 -0.02 22.69
C PHE A 53 15.25 0.25 24.19
N ARG A 54 14.08 0.74 24.63
CA ARG A 54 13.86 1.11 26.05
C ARG A 54 14.00 -0.07 27.00
N GLY A 55 13.65 -1.28 26.56
CA GLY A 55 13.75 -2.48 27.38
C GLY A 55 15.18 -2.82 27.81
N THR A 56 16.19 -2.35 27.07
CA THR A 56 17.61 -2.59 27.38
C THR A 56 18.42 -1.32 27.57
N GLY A 57 17.95 -0.18 27.10
CA GLY A 57 18.71 1.07 27.03
C GLY A 57 19.83 1.05 25.99
N VAL A 58 19.86 0.05 25.09
CA VAL A 58 20.95 -0.15 24.13
C VAL A 58 20.51 0.25 22.71
N PRO A 59 21.36 0.95 21.94
CA PRO A 59 21.12 1.20 20.52
C PRO A 59 20.99 -0.09 19.71
N ILE A 60 19.97 -0.20 18.88
CA ILE A 60 19.84 -1.32 17.95
C ILE A 60 20.75 -1.12 16.73
N PRO A 61 21.43 -2.17 16.23
CA PRO A 61 22.26 -2.10 15.04
C PRO A 61 21.41 -2.08 13.76
N ILE A 62 21.93 -1.47 12.69
CA ILE A 62 21.36 -1.57 11.34
C ILE A 62 21.71 -2.95 10.77
N ASN A 63 20.83 -3.94 10.95
CA ASN A 63 21.04 -5.30 10.46
C ASN A 63 19.73 -6.04 10.17
N THR A 64 19.83 -7.29 9.74
CA THR A 64 18.68 -8.14 9.36
C THR A 64 18.04 -8.87 10.53
N ASN A 65 18.46 -8.60 11.78
CA ASN A 65 17.81 -9.20 12.94
C ASN A 65 16.37 -8.69 13.04
N ARG A 66 15.47 -9.58 13.48
CA ARG A 66 14.07 -9.22 13.75
C ARG A 66 14.03 -8.07 14.76
N LEU A 67 13.23 -7.04 14.44
CA LEU A 67 12.93 -5.95 15.37
C LEU A 67 12.13 -6.51 16.55
N ALA A 68 12.63 -6.31 17.76
CA ALA A 68 11.97 -6.72 18.98
C ALA A 68 10.66 -5.93 19.19
N GLU A 69 9.75 -6.51 19.97
CA GLU A 69 8.52 -5.83 20.36
C GLU A 69 8.80 -4.93 21.58
N GLY A 70 8.17 -3.75 21.63
CA GLY A 70 8.31 -2.78 22.71
C GLY A 70 8.58 -1.35 22.23
N ASP A 71 9.11 -0.54 23.14
CA ASP A 71 9.25 0.90 22.92
C ASP A 71 10.69 1.29 22.56
N TYR A 72 10.80 2.25 21.65
CA TYR A 72 12.07 2.74 21.11
C TYR A 72 12.18 4.26 21.21
N ASP A 73 13.35 4.75 21.60
CA ASP A 73 13.69 6.17 21.59
C ASP A 73 14.57 6.50 20.39
N ILE A 74 14.15 7.50 19.62
CA ILE A 74 14.86 7.96 18.41
C ILE A 74 15.62 9.24 18.74
N PHE A 75 16.92 9.23 18.50
CA PHE A 75 17.77 10.40 18.65
C PHE A 75 18.37 10.79 17.30
N CYS A 76 18.49 12.09 17.05
CA CYS A 76 19.26 12.63 15.94
C CYS A 76 20.49 13.35 16.52
N PRO A 77 21.72 13.04 16.07
CA PRO A 77 22.91 13.71 16.59
C PRO A 77 23.00 15.18 16.16
N GLN A 78 22.34 15.54 15.06
CA GLN A 78 22.31 16.90 14.50
C GLN A 78 20.86 17.26 14.20
N GLY A 79 20.33 18.24 14.92
CA GLY A 79 18.96 18.71 14.73
C GLY A 79 17.90 17.93 15.49
N GLU A 80 16.65 18.21 15.16
CA GLU A 80 15.47 17.69 15.84
C GLU A 80 14.84 16.53 15.06
N VAL A 81 14.33 15.53 15.79
CA VAL A 81 13.53 14.46 15.18
C VAL A 81 12.10 14.96 15.00
N LYS A 82 11.70 15.23 13.75
CA LYS A 82 10.35 15.65 13.38
C LYS A 82 9.69 14.61 12.49
N LEU A 83 8.38 14.47 12.61
CA LEU A 83 7.58 13.73 11.63
C LEU A 83 7.53 14.52 10.32
N THR A 84 7.60 13.81 9.20
CA THR A 84 7.42 14.38 7.87
C THR A 84 6.07 15.08 7.73
N HIS A 85 5.97 16.08 6.85
CA HIS A 85 4.69 16.67 6.45
C HIS A 85 3.88 15.77 5.50
N ASN A 86 4.51 14.76 4.89
CA ASN A 86 3.85 13.85 3.97
C ASN A 86 2.72 13.05 4.64
N THR A 87 1.59 12.89 3.96
CA THR A 87 0.44 12.10 4.41
C THR A 87 0.19 10.96 3.43
N CYS A 88 -0.45 9.88 3.89
CA CYS A 88 -0.78 8.80 2.98
C CYS A 88 -1.87 9.25 2.01
N VAL A 89 -1.75 8.85 0.75
CA VAL A 89 -2.75 9.08 -0.27
C VAL A 89 -3.93 8.18 0.02
N GLN A 90 -5.09 8.78 0.29
CA GLN A 90 -6.28 8.01 0.58
C GLN A 90 -6.74 7.18 -0.62
N ARG A 91 -7.20 5.97 -0.32
CA ARG A 91 -7.67 4.99 -1.28
C ARG A 91 -8.92 4.32 -0.74
N VAL A 92 -9.91 4.16 -1.60
CA VAL A 92 -11.08 3.29 -1.37
C VAL A 92 -10.88 1.99 -2.13
N TYR A 93 -11.52 0.92 -1.66
CA TYR A 93 -11.43 -0.38 -2.32
C TYR A 93 -11.94 -0.29 -3.76
N SER A 94 -11.03 -0.53 -4.69
CA SER A 94 -11.29 -0.41 -6.12
C SER A 94 -11.73 -1.76 -6.70
N ARG A 95 -13.04 -2.03 -6.74
CA ARG A 95 -13.56 -3.14 -7.57
C ARG A 95 -13.69 -2.71 -9.03
N SER A 96 -13.03 -3.44 -9.95
CA SER A 96 -13.40 -3.42 -11.37
C SER A 96 -14.78 -4.05 -11.56
N ARG A 97 -15.84 -3.23 -11.44
CA ARG A 97 -17.24 -3.64 -11.73
C ARG A 97 -17.74 -3.18 -13.09
N SER A 98 -16.98 -2.39 -13.84
CA SER A 98 -17.33 -1.97 -15.20
C SER A 98 -16.47 -2.68 -16.24
N ALA A 99 -17.05 -2.94 -17.41
CA ALA A 99 -16.42 -3.52 -18.59
C ALA A 99 -15.31 -2.66 -19.24
N ARG A 100 -14.84 -1.61 -18.54
CA ARG A 100 -13.84 -0.69 -19.05
C ARG A 100 -12.45 -1.28 -18.84
N GLU A 101 -11.89 -1.70 -19.97
CA GLU A 101 -10.56 -2.27 -20.22
C GLU A 101 -10.34 -3.67 -19.65
N ASP A 102 -10.99 -4.63 -20.32
CA ASP A 102 -10.60 -6.03 -20.36
C ASP A 102 -9.07 -6.19 -20.54
N SER A 103 -8.37 -5.28 -21.23
CA SER A 103 -6.92 -5.37 -21.48
C SER A 103 -6.07 -5.37 -20.20
N PHE A 104 -6.21 -4.40 -19.29
CA PHE A 104 -5.43 -4.38 -18.04
C PHE A 104 -5.66 -5.66 -17.23
N ARG A 105 -6.93 -5.97 -16.98
CA ARG A 105 -7.33 -7.13 -16.19
C ARG A 105 -6.84 -8.42 -16.82
N ASN A 106 -7.02 -8.60 -18.12
CA ASN A 106 -6.63 -9.81 -18.84
C ASN A 106 -5.09 -9.92 -18.92
N SER A 107 -4.37 -8.82 -19.11
CA SER A 107 -2.90 -8.81 -19.11
C SER A 107 -2.31 -9.17 -17.74
N VAL A 108 -2.86 -8.62 -16.65
CA VAL A 108 -2.45 -8.99 -15.28
C VAL A 108 -2.75 -10.47 -15.01
N ARG A 109 -3.93 -10.94 -15.40
CA ARG A 109 -4.33 -12.35 -15.28
C ARG A 109 -3.41 -13.29 -16.05
N ALA A 110 -3.09 -12.94 -17.29
CA ALA A 110 -2.21 -13.71 -18.16
C ALA A 110 -0.77 -13.75 -17.64
N ARG A 111 -0.27 -12.62 -17.09
CA ARG A 111 1.07 -12.55 -16.50
C ARG A 111 1.16 -13.38 -15.23
N ASP A 112 0.21 -13.21 -14.30
CA ASP A 112 0.37 -13.70 -12.94
C ASP A 112 -0.17 -15.11 -12.74
N GLY A 113 -1.37 -15.44 -13.26
CA GLY A 113 -2.02 -16.76 -13.15
C GLY A 113 -2.36 -17.26 -11.72
N LYS A 114 -1.89 -16.59 -10.68
CA LYS A 114 -2.08 -16.91 -9.26
C LYS A 114 -2.09 -15.64 -8.42
N CYS A 115 -2.53 -15.76 -7.16
CA CYS A 115 -2.39 -14.64 -6.23
C CYS A 115 -0.93 -14.45 -5.86
N VAL A 116 -0.31 -13.35 -6.32
CA VAL A 116 1.13 -13.12 -6.18
C VAL A 116 1.59 -12.84 -4.74
N LEU A 117 0.66 -12.50 -3.84
CA LEU A 117 0.95 -12.29 -2.42
C LEU A 117 0.85 -13.58 -1.59
N THR A 118 0.02 -14.54 -2.00
CA THR A 118 -0.23 -15.76 -1.21
C THR A 118 0.31 -17.03 -1.87
N GLY A 119 0.58 -16.99 -3.17
CA GLY A 119 0.93 -18.14 -3.99
C GLY A 119 -0.26 -19.01 -4.38
N VAL A 120 -1.49 -18.66 -4.00
CA VAL A 120 -2.69 -19.45 -4.31
C VAL A 120 -2.91 -19.46 -5.83
N VAL A 121 -2.70 -20.63 -6.44
CA VAL A 121 -2.85 -20.85 -7.88
C VAL A 121 -4.33 -20.87 -8.26
N ASN A 122 -4.69 -20.20 -9.35
CA ASN A 122 -6.02 -20.34 -9.93
C ASN A 122 -6.05 -21.55 -10.89
N ASN A 123 -6.47 -22.71 -10.37
CA ASN A 123 -6.56 -23.94 -11.17
C ASN A 123 -7.59 -23.87 -12.31
N SER A 124 -8.56 -22.97 -12.22
CA SER A 124 -9.59 -22.77 -13.26
C SER A 124 -9.23 -21.66 -14.27
N ALA A 125 -8.01 -21.11 -14.21
CA ALA A 125 -7.57 -20.04 -15.13
C ALA A 125 -7.64 -20.46 -16.60
N SER A 126 -7.36 -21.72 -16.91
CA SER A 126 -7.45 -22.29 -18.27
C SER A 126 -8.88 -22.31 -18.83
N SER A 127 -9.89 -22.35 -17.96
CA SER A 127 -11.31 -22.25 -18.31
C SER A 127 -11.82 -20.80 -18.27
N ASN A 128 -10.92 -19.82 -18.17
CA ASN A 128 -11.25 -18.41 -17.99
C ASN A 128 -12.15 -18.12 -16.78
N GLU A 129 -12.09 -18.97 -15.76
CA GLU A 129 -12.81 -18.79 -14.50
C GLU A 129 -11.88 -18.10 -13.48
N TRP A 130 -12.29 -16.92 -13.04
CA TRP A 130 -11.49 -16.04 -12.18
C TRP A 130 -12.18 -15.69 -10.86
N THR A 131 -13.23 -16.44 -10.51
CA THR A 131 -13.96 -16.26 -9.25
C THR A 131 -12.98 -16.29 -8.08
N GLY A 132 -13.04 -15.27 -7.22
CA GLY A 132 -12.13 -15.13 -6.08
C GLY A 132 -10.82 -14.41 -6.36
N PHE A 133 -10.54 -14.02 -7.62
CA PHE A 133 -9.33 -13.29 -8.01
C PHE A 133 -9.65 -11.96 -8.69
N GLU A 134 -8.91 -10.91 -8.33
CA GLU A 134 -9.03 -9.56 -8.87
C GLU A 134 -7.67 -9.02 -9.31
N ALA A 135 -7.65 -8.32 -10.44
CA ALA A 135 -6.51 -7.50 -10.83
C ALA A 135 -6.56 -6.19 -10.05
N ALA A 136 -5.55 -5.96 -9.23
CA ALA A 136 -5.43 -4.82 -8.34
C ALA A 136 -4.39 -3.85 -8.88
N HIS A 137 -4.73 -2.56 -8.98
CA HIS A 137 -3.73 -1.53 -9.26
C HIS A 137 -2.83 -1.30 -8.04
N ILE A 138 -1.52 -1.14 -8.26
CA ILE A 138 -0.57 -0.80 -7.21
C ILE A 138 -0.75 0.66 -6.83
N PHE A 139 -0.57 1.54 -7.81
CA PHE A 139 -0.95 2.94 -7.73
C PHE A 139 -2.44 3.08 -8.12
N PRO A 140 -3.28 3.66 -7.26
CA PRO A 140 -4.73 3.67 -7.47
C PRO A 140 -5.14 4.46 -8.72
N MET A 141 -6.04 3.88 -9.51
CA MET A 141 -6.61 4.51 -10.70
C MET A 141 -7.28 5.86 -10.40
N GLY A 142 -7.93 6.01 -9.23
CA GLY A 142 -8.62 7.24 -8.83
C GLY A 142 -7.69 8.44 -8.57
N GLN A 143 -6.37 8.26 -8.60
CA GLN A 143 -5.38 9.30 -8.29
C GLN A 143 -4.61 9.75 -9.55
N GLN A 144 -5.29 9.91 -10.69
CA GLN A 144 -4.66 10.23 -11.98
C GLN A 144 -3.91 11.56 -11.98
N GLU A 145 -4.40 12.58 -11.27
CA GLU A 145 -3.72 13.86 -11.20
C GLU A 145 -2.41 13.75 -10.40
N LEU A 146 -2.41 12.99 -9.30
CA LEU A 146 -1.19 12.68 -8.56
C LEU A 146 -0.22 11.85 -9.42
N TRP A 147 -0.74 10.90 -10.20
CA TRP A 147 0.07 10.15 -11.16
C TRP A 147 0.76 11.08 -12.16
N ARG A 148 0.02 12.05 -12.71
CA ARG A 148 0.50 13.03 -13.69
C ARG A 148 1.53 13.99 -13.10
N LEU A 149 1.20 14.65 -11.97
CA LEU A 149 2.09 15.59 -11.29
C LEU A 149 3.36 14.91 -10.78
N GLY A 150 3.22 13.70 -10.25
CA GLY A 150 4.36 12.88 -9.85
C GLY A 150 5.15 12.32 -11.03
N GLY A 151 4.63 12.41 -12.27
CA GLY A 151 5.27 11.90 -13.49
C GLY A 151 5.56 10.40 -13.46
N PHE A 152 4.70 9.61 -12.82
CA PHE A 152 4.89 8.17 -12.62
C PHE A 152 4.91 7.36 -13.92
N SER A 153 4.37 7.91 -15.02
CA SER A 153 4.46 7.30 -16.36
C SER A 153 5.89 6.97 -16.78
N ARG A 154 6.91 7.68 -16.27
CA ARG A 154 8.32 7.40 -16.59
C ARG A 154 8.83 6.04 -16.10
N PHE A 155 8.15 5.43 -15.12
CA PHE A 155 8.48 4.11 -14.59
C PHE A 155 7.85 2.97 -15.40
N ILE A 156 6.99 3.30 -16.37
CA ILE A 156 6.29 2.34 -17.20
C ILE A 156 7.02 2.18 -18.53
N ILE A 157 7.50 0.97 -18.80
CA ILE A 157 8.20 0.61 -20.04
C ILE A 157 7.19 0.39 -21.17
N ARG A 158 6.05 -0.25 -20.86
CA ARG A 158 4.93 -0.49 -21.76
C ARG A 158 3.66 0.18 -21.25
N PRO A 159 3.46 1.47 -21.56
CA PRO A 159 2.33 2.24 -21.03
C PRO A 159 0.97 1.86 -21.63
N GLY A 160 0.93 1.27 -22.82
CA GLY A 160 -0.32 1.12 -23.56
C GLY A 160 -0.95 2.48 -23.86
N ARG A 161 -2.29 2.52 -24.00
CA ARG A 161 -3.05 3.77 -24.23
C ARG A 161 -3.07 4.68 -23.00
N HIS A 162 -3.16 4.07 -21.81
CA HIS A 162 -3.24 4.78 -20.54
C HIS A 162 -2.18 4.21 -19.58
N PRO A 163 -1.08 4.93 -19.28
CA PRO A 163 0.01 4.43 -18.43
C PRO A 163 -0.43 3.89 -17.07
N VAL A 164 -1.46 4.49 -16.47
CA VAL A 164 -2.07 4.04 -15.20
C VAL A 164 -2.65 2.64 -15.31
N ASN A 165 -3.14 2.25 -16.49
CA ASN A 165 -3.69 0.92 -16.81
C ASN A 165 -2.64 -0.01 -17.42
N SER A 166 -1.36 0.32 -17.32
CA SER A 166 -0.31 -0.62 -17.67
C SER A 166 -0.35 -1.83 -16.73
N VAL A 167 -0.11 -3.02 -17.29
CA VAL A 167 0.06 -4.27 -16.53
C VAL A 167 1.19 -4.15 -15.48
N GLN A 168 2.17 -3.27 -15.72
CA GLN A 168 3.26 -2.99 -14.79
C GLN A 168 2.80 -2.28 -13.51
N ASN A 169 1.59 -1.70 -13.52
CA ASN A 169 0.90 -1.14 -12.34
C ASN A 169 -0.11 -2.13 -11.72
N GLY A 170 -0.10 -3.41 -12.11
CA GLY A 170 -1.11 -4.39 -11.68
C GLY A 170 -0.52 -5.59 -10.94
N LEU A 171 -1.31 -6.16 -10.02
CA LEU A 171 -1.07 -7.45 -9.35
C LEU A 171 -2.34 -8.29 -9.38
N LEU A 172 -2.23 -9.60 -9.60
CA LEU A 172 -3.35 -10.52 -9.42
C LEU A 172 -3.42 -10.96 -7.95
N LEU A 173 -4.53 -10.65 -7.29
CA LEU A 173 -4.74 -10.89 -5.86
C LEU A 173 -6.01 -11.71 -5.63
N THR A 174 -6.08 -12.46 -4.52
CA THR A 174 -7.39 -12.94 -4.05
C THR A 174 -8.21 -11.77 -3.50
N LEU A 175 -9.54 -11.89 -3.50
CA LEU A 175 -10.45 -10.83 -3.01
C LEU A 175 -10.02 -10.25 -1.65
N THR A 176 -9.73 -11.11 -0.69
CA THR A 176 -9.27 -10.72 0.64
C THR A 176 -7.96 -9.93 0.59
N MET A 177 -6.99 -10.40 -0.19
CA MET A 177 -5.67 -9.75 -0.26
C MET A 177 -5.76 -8.41 -0.97
N HIS A 178 -6.62 -8.29 -1.99
CA HIS A 178 -6.90 -7.02 -2.66
C HIS A 178 -7.45 -5.99 -1.68
N GLN A 179 -8.44 -6.36 -0.86
CA GLN A 179 -9.00 -5.46 0.16
C GLN A 179 -7.95 -4.99 1.17
N LEU A 180 -7.10 -5.92 1.66
CA LEU A 180 -6.02 -5.57 2.59
C LEU A 180 -4.96 -4.67 1.95
N PHE A 181 -4.63 -4.92 0.68
CA PHE A 181 -3.64 -4.16 -0.06
C PHE A 181 -4.12 -2.73 -0.35
N ASP A 182 -5.38 -2.57 -0.76
CA ASP A 182 -6.01 -1.26 -0.99
C ASP A 182 -6.18 -0.46 0.30
N SER A 183 -6.39 -1.15 1.43
CA SER A 183 -6.50 -0.55 2.76
C SER A 183 -5.14 -0.24 3.40
N PHE A 184 -4.04 -0.41 2.65
CA PHE A 184 -2.67 -0.28 3.14
C PHE A 184 -2.33 -1.16 4.35
N LEU A 185 -3.04 -2.26 4.56
CA LEU A 185 -2.78 -3.20 5.65
C LEU A 185 -1.81 -4.31 5.27
N LEU A 186 -1.52 -4.44 3.98
CA LEU A 186 -0.58 -5.40 3.41
C LEU A 186 0.29 -4.68 2.39
N SER A 187 1.60 -4.77 2.56
CA SER A 187 2.60 -4.12 1.71
C SER A 187 3.65 -5.12 1.24
N VAL A 188 4.39 -4.76 0.19
CA VAL A 188 5.63 -5.44 -0.20
C VAL A 188 6.79 -4.46 -0.04
N ASN A 189 7.84 -4.82 0.70
CA ASN A 189 9.10 -4.08 0.62
C ASN A 189 9.82 -4.51 -0.69
N PRO A 190 9.99 -3.60 -1.67
CA PRO A 190 10.51 -3.97 -2.98
C PRO A 190 11.99 -4.40 -2.97
N ASP A 191 12.78 -3.95 -2.00
CA ASP A 191 14.22 -4.20 -1.91
C ASP A 191 14.52 -5.63 -1.45
N VAL A 192 13.69 -6.18 -0.56
CA VAL A 192 13.81 -7.55 -0.05
C VAL A 192 12.69 -8.47 -0.57
N SER A 193 11.80 -7.95 -1.41
CA SER A 193 10.61 -8.63 -1.94
C SER A 193 9.74 -9.30 -0.87
N LYS A 194 9.78 -8.80 0.37
CA LYS A 194 9.12 -9.42 1.52
C LYS A 194 7.82 -8.70 1.84
N LEU A 195 6.78 -9.48 2.11
CA LEU A 195 5.48 -8.99 2.52
C LEU A 195 5.52 -8.53 3.97
N LEU A 196 4.89 -7.38 4.21
CA LEU A 196 4.69 -6.79 5.52
C LEU A 196 3.20 -6.69 5.77
N TYR A 197 2.75 -7.32 6.84
CA TYR A 197 1.34 -7.36 7.17
C TYR A 197 1.09 -6.65 8.50
N LEU A 198 0.39 -5.52 8.39
CA LEU A 198 0.31 -4.49 9.42
C LEU A 198 -1.01 -4.54 10.23
N SER A 199 -1.92 -5.47 9.89
CA SER A 199 -3.20 -5.65 10.57
C SER A 199 -3.16 -6.70 11.69
N GLY A 200 -4.16 -6.64 12.58
CA GLY A 200 -4.36 -7.59 13.68
C GLY A 200 -4.78 -9.00 13.25
N ASN A 201 -5.54 -9.17 12.16
CA ASN A 201 -6.12 -10.47 11.76
C ASN A 201 -5.06 -11.51 11.37
N ASN A 202 -5.39 -12.81 11.31
CA ASN A 202 -4.41 -13.90 11.15
C ASN A 202 -4.38 -14.54 9.75
N TRP A 203 -4.11 -13.75 8.71
CA TRP A 203 -3.97 -14.27 7.34
C TRP A 203 -2.65 -15.01 7.04
N ASN A 204 -1.69 -15.02 7.99
CA ASN A 204 -0.40 -15.73 7.86
C ASN A 204 0.37 -15.45 6.54
N VAL A 205 0.33 -14.19 6.12
CA VAL A 205 1.04 -13.68 4.93
C VAL A 205 2.29 -12.87 5.26
N ASP A 206 2.47 -12.48 6.53
CA ASP A 206 3.64 -11.72 6.96
C ASP A 206 4.94 -12.48 6.68
N GLY A 207 5.94 -11.81 6.14
CA GLY A 207 7.26 -12.39 5.89
C GLY A 207 7.36 -13.30 4.66
N ARG A 208 6.25 -13.57 3.96
CA ARG A 208 6.27 -14.27 2.67
C ARG A 208 7.03 -13.44 1.62
N ILE A 209 7.51 -14.10 0.58
CA ILE A 209 8.15 -13.45 -0.56
C ILE A 209 7.11 -13.23 -1.64
N LEU A 210 7.10 -12.02 -2.24
CA LEU A 210 6.29 -11.68 -3.39
C LEU A 210 6.64 -12.65 -4.53
N ASP A 211 5.62 -13.22 -5.15
CA ASP A 211 5.83 -14.23 -6.18
C ASP A 211 6.58 -13.66 -7.38
N ILE A 212 7.66 -14.34 -7.78
CA ILE A 212 8.56 -13.88 -8.84
C ILE A 212 7.86 -13.73 -10.19
N VAL A 213 6.74 -14.41 -10.43
CA VAL A 213 6.01 -14.33 -11.71
C VAL A 213 5.66 -12.89 -12.13
N CYS A 214 5.32 -12.04 -11.16
CA CYS A 214 5.00 -10.63 -11.44
C CYS A 214 6.23 -9.73 -11.54
N ARG A 215 7.41 -10.21 -11.13
CA ARG A 215 8.68 -9.47 -11.10
C ARG A 215 9.80 -10.16 -11.89
N ASP A 216 9.45 -11.08 -12.80
CA ASP A 216 10.43 -11.81 -13.60
C ASP A 216 11.30 -10.79 -14.37
N PRO A 217 12.63 -10.78 -14.16
CA PRO A 217 13.49 -9.79 -14.80
C PRO A 217 13.50 -9.89 -16.33
N ASN A 218 13.15 -11.06 -16.88
CA ASN A 218 13.07 -11.29 -18.32
C ASN A 218 11.69 -10.96 -18.91
N ASN A 219 10.69 -10.71 -18.06
CA ASN A 219 9.37 -10.30 -18.51
C ASN A 219 9.28 -8.77 -18.53
N PRO A 220 9.12 -8.13 -19.69
CA PRO A 220 9.11 -6.69 -19.74
C PRO A 220 7.73 -6.09 -19.34
N ASP A 221 6.74 -6.92 -19.00
CA ASP A 221 5.48 -6.56 -18.31
C ASP A 221 5.59 -6.71 -16.79
N ARG A 222 6.80 -6.99 -16.26
CA ARG A 222 7.04 -7.05 -14.83
C ARG A 222 6.58 -5.77 -14.14
N VAL A 223 6.07 -5.95 -12.93
CA VAL A 223 5.69 -4.88 -12.03
C VAL A 223 6.82 -3.86 -11.91
N ALA A 224 6.47 -2.57 -11.95
CA ALA A 224 7.41 -1.50 -11.71
C ALA A 224 7.74 -1.41 -10.21
N ASP A 225 9.01 -1.57 -9.88
CA ASP A 225 9.50 -1.59 -8.49
C ASP A 225 9.24 -0.25 -7.79
N GLU A 226 9.26 0.85 -8.55
CA GLU A 226 8.96 2.19 -8.07
C GLU A 226 7.51 2.34 -7.62
N LEU A 227 6.57 1.62 -8.26
CA LEU A 227 5.18 1.61 -7.83
C LEU A 227 4.99 0.79 -6.55
N LEU A 228 5.70 -0.34 -6.43
CA LEU A 228 5.74 -1.10 -5.17
C LEU A 228 6.35 -0.27 -4.04
N ARG A 229 7.42 0.47 -4.33
CA ARG A 229 8.06 1.40 -3.36
C ARG A 229 7.09 2.49 -2.93
N TRP A 230 6.38 3.08 -3.87
CA TRP A 230 5.36 4.08 -3.58
C TRP A 230 4.28 3.50 -2.65
N HIS A 231 3.73 2.32 -2.97
CA HIS A 231 2.71 1.66 -2.15
C HIS A 231 3.22 1.32 -0.74
N PHE A 232 4.47 0.87 -0.64
CA PHE A 232 5.15 0.64 0.64
C PHE A 232 5.24 1.91 1.48
N GLN A 233 5.63 3.03 0.88
CA GLN A 233 5.65 4.33 1.58
C GLN A 233 4.25 4.73 2.06
N GLN A 234 3.19 4.50 1.26
CA GLN A 234 1.82 4.75 1.70
C GLN A 234 1.44 3.88 2.90
N CYS A 235 1.84 2.61 2.91
CA CYS A 235 1.61 1.71 4.04
C CYS A 235 2.34 2.15 5.31
N VAL A 236 3.58 2.61 5.18
CA VAL A 236 4.35 3.14 6.30
C VAL A 236 3.70 4.42 6.85
N LEU A 237 3.35 5.38 5.98
CA LEU A 237 2.65 6.61 6.39
C LEU A 237 1.32 6.30 7.08
N ALA A 238 0.50 5.45 6.48
CA ALA A 238 -0.84 5.14 6.99
C ALA A 238 -0.80 4.42 8.34
N ASN A 239 0.12 3.45 8.52
CA ASN A 239 0.10 2.60 9.70
C ASN A 239 1.05 3.06 10.80
N MET A 240 2.14 3.76 10.47
CA MET A 240 3.21 4.06 11.42
C MET A 240 3.17 5.47 11.97
N LYS A 241 2.83 6.46 11.15
CA LYS A 241 2.88 7.86 11.53
C LYS A 241 1.82 8.22 12.59
N GLY A 242 2.22 8.88 13.68
CA GLY A 242 1.29 9.42 14.67
C GLY A 242 0.33 8.35 15.21
N ALA A 243 -0.99 8.64 15.23
CA ALA A 243 -2.02 7.68 15.62
C ALA A 243 -2.36 6.64 14.52
N GLY A 244 -1.82 6.81 13.32
CA GLY A 244 -2.22 6.07 12.12
C GLY A 244 -3.48 6.64 11.48
N GLU A 245 -3.58 6.48 10.17
CA GLU A 245 -4.70 6.94 9.35
C GLU A 245 -5.94 6.06 9.58
N PRO A 246 -7.15 6.60 9.38
CA PRO A 246 -8.36 5.80 9.51
C PRO A 246 -8.38 4.63 8.51
N ILE A 247 -9.13 3.59 8.86
CA ILE A 247 -9.50 2.51 7.93
C ILE A 247 -10.93 2.76 7.49
N PHE A 248 -11.17 2.76 6.18
CA PHE A 248 -12.51 2.84 5.62
C PHE A 248 -13.13 1.45 5.56
N GLU A 249 -14.20 1.23 6.34
CA GLU A 249 -15.00 0.00 6.26
C GLU A 249 -15.92 0.06 5.04
N HIS A 250 -16.00 -1.03 4.29
CA HIS A 250 -16.77 -1.09 3.05
C HIS A 250 -18.02 -1.97 3.17
N ASP A 251 -18.18 -2.71 4.28
CA ASP A 251 -19.32 -3.56 4.56
C ASP A 251 -20.36 -2.79 5.39
N PHE A 252 -21.22 -2.06 4.69
CA PHE A 252 -22.31 -1.31 5.32
C PHE A 252 -23.53 -2.21 5.56
N PRO A 253 -24.27 -2.04 6.66
CA PRO A 253 -25.43 -2.87 6.94
C PRO A 253 -26.47 -2.83 5.81
N SER A 254 -27.10 -3.96 5.53
CA SER A 254 -28.12 -4.02 4.49
C SER A 254 -29.29 -3.08 4.81
N GLY A 255 -29.70 -2.26 3.84
CA GLY A 255 -30.80 -1.30 3.99
C GLY A 255 -30.40 0.06 4.58
N THR A 256 -29.12 0.28 4.91
CA THR A 256 -28.66 1.62 5.33
C THR A 256 -28.40 2.54 4.15
N ASP A 257 -28.67 3.83 4.35
CA ASP A 257 -28.20 4.88 3.44
C ASP A 257 -26.67 4.96 3.52
N VAL A 258 -26.02 4.42 2.48
CA VAL A 258 -24.55 4.39 2.34
C VAL A 258 -23.95 5.79 2.42
N MET A 259 -24.65 6.83 1.94
CA MET A 259 -24.15 8.21 2.04
C MET A 259 -24.14 8.68 3.48
N ASN A 260 -25.21 8.38 4.24
CA ASN A 260 -25.27 8.68 5.67
C ASN A 260 -24.19 7.93 6.47
N GLU A 261 -23.93 6.66 6.13
CA GLU A 261 -22.84 5.89 6.75
C GLU A 261 -21.45 6.47 6.43
N ILE A 262 -21.21 6.92 5.19
CA ILE A 262 -19.99 7.64 4.82
C ILE A 262 -19.86 8.94 5.61
N MET A 263 -20.95 9.72 5.73
CA MET A 263 -20.98 10.99 6.45
C MET A 263 -20.71 10.85 7.95
N ARG A 264 -21.07 9.71 8.55
CA ARG A 264 -20.77 9.35 9.95
C ARG A 264 -19.36 8.78 10.12
N GLY A 265 -18.72 8.39 9.03
CA GLY A 265 -17.39 7.80 9.02
C GLY A 265 -16.26 8.84 9.14
N PRO A 266 -15.00 8.37 9.29
CA PRO A 266 -13.85 9.25 9.32
C PRO A 266 -13.63 9.90 7.95
N LEU A 267 -13.21 11.17 7.96
CA LEU A 267 -12.86 11.95 6.76
C LEU A 267 -13.96 11.90 5.67
N PRO A 268 -15.22 12.23 6.01
CA PRO A 268 -16.39 11.93 5.20
C PRO A 268 -16.36 12.62 3.83
N ALA A 269 -15.89 13.87 3.76
CA ALA A 269 -15.79 14.61 2.50
C ALA A 269 -14.80 13.95 1.51
N GLN A 270 -13.62 13.58 2.00
CA GLN A 270 -12.57 12.95 1.19
C GLN A 270 -12.98 11.53 0.77
N ARG A 271 -13.61 10.79 1.68
CA ARG A 271 -14.18 9.48 1.37
C ARG A 271 -15.27 9.57 0.30
N MET A 272 -16.17 10.56 0.42
CA MET A 272 -17.22 10.81 -0.56
C MET A 272 -16.63 11.14 -1.93
N GLU A 273 -15.64 12.02 -1.98
CA GLU A 273 -14.92 12.37 -3.21
C GLU A 273 -14.30 11.14 -3.87
N LEU A 274 -13.58 10.30 -3.12
CA LEU A 274 -12.99 9.06 -3.64
C LEU A 274 -14.04 8.05 -4.13
N GLU A 275 -15.14 7.88 -3.39
CA GLU A 275 -16.26 7.03 -3.80
C GLU A 275 -16.89 7.55 -5.10
N LEU A 276 -17.12 8.87 -5.21
CA LEU A 276 -17.65 9.50 -6.42
C LEU A 276 -16.68 9.36 -7.60
N PHE A 277 -15.40 9.70 -7.45
CA PHE A 277 -14.41 9.54 -8.53
C PHE A 277 -14.29 8.09 -8.99
N SER A 278 -14.22 7.15 -8.04
CA SER A 278 -14.14 5.72 -8.37
C SER A 278 -15.37 5.22 -9.11
N ARG A 279 -16.55 5.85 -8.89
CA ARG A 279 -17.84 5.50 -9.50
C ARG A 279 -18.12 6.27 -10.80
N LEU A 280 -17.67 7.52 -10.92
CA LEU A 280 -17.92 8.40 -12.06
C LEU A 280 -16.92 8.20 -13.19
N GLN A 281 -15.67 7.82 -12.90
CA GLN A 281 -14.75 7.30 -13.94
C GLN A 281 -15.29 6.00 -14.61
N ARG A 282 -16.40 5.44 -14.11
CA ARG A 282 -17.12 4.31 -14.71
C ARG A 282 -18.16 4.72 -15.77
N ILE A 283 -18.48 6.00 -15.93
CA ILE A 283 -19.39 6.51 -16.97
C ILE A 283 -18.59 6.77 -18.25
N PRO A 284 -19.10 6.47 -19.45
CA PRO A 284 -18.45 6.86 -20.67
C PRO A 284 -18.16 8.36 -20.72
N GLN A 285 -16.89 8.74 -20.80
CA GLN A 285 -16.57 9.92 -21.62
C GLN A 285 -16.97 9.50 -23.02
N GLU A 286 -18.02 10.16 -23.54
CA GLU A 286 -18.35 10.09 -24.96
C GLU A 286 -17.07 10.34 -25.75
N ASP A 287 -16.88 9.52 -26.78
CA ASP A 287 -15.76 9.66 -27.69
C ASP A 287 -15.76 11.10 -28.24
N ASP A 288 -14.76 11.90 -27.88
CA ASP A 288 -14.35 13.05 -28.68
C ASP A 288 -13.69 12.53 -29.97
N ASP A 289 -14.43 11.75 -30.75
CA ASP A 289 -14.20 11.55 -32.18
C ASP A 289 -14.79 12.78 -32.88
N GLU A 290 -14.10 13.92 -32.77
CA GLU A 290 -14.35 15.07 -33.63
C GLU A 290 -13.20 15.25 -34.62
N PHE A 291 -13.41 14.61 -35.78
CA PHE A 291 -12.95 14.95 -37.12
C PHE A 291 -11.56 15.57 -37.31
N VAL A 292 -10.68 14.82 -37.97
CA VAL A 292 -9.77 15.42 -38.96
C VAL A 292 -9.75 14.53 -40.21
N TYR A 293 -10.35 15.05 -41.28
CA TYR A 293 -10.14 14.59 -42.66
C TYR A 293 -8.71 14.90 -43.13
#